data_AF-A0A9D1CQ21-F1
#
_entry.id   AF-A0A9D1CQ21-F1
#
_cell.length_a   1.000
_cell.length_b   1.000
_cell.length_c   1.000
_cell.angle_alpha   90.00
_cell.angle_beta   90.00
_cell.angle_gamma   90.00
#
_symmetry.space_group_name_H-M   'P 1'
#
loop_
_entity.id
_entity.type
_entity.pdbx_description
1 polymer ?
#
loop_
_entity_poly.entity_id
_entity_poly.type
_entity_poly.pdbx_seq_one_letter_code
_entity_poly.pdbx_strand_id
1 'polypeptide(L)'
;MANGRRPRARFAPRFWIIVMVPAIALMSWRYSVRESRISEQEQVLVELNDTYYDVCMEGVAIRQQLEMVGTEAFIERTARREYSYMMPGEARFVVSNLPQEATASPQLETVAPEETASVSAQSTPNPDPLYVPEG
;
A
#
# COMPACT_ATOMS: atom_id res chain seq x y z
N MET A 1 -57.86 68.35 -14.00
CA MET A 1 -57.32 67.19 -14.76
C MET A 1 -55.91 67.53 -15.22
N ALA A 2 -54.88 67.04 -14.52
CA ALA A 2 -53.48 67.30 -14.87
C ALA A 2 -52.92 66.11 -15.66
N ASN A 3 -52.80 66.26 -16.98
CA ASN A 3 -52.17 65.25 -17.83
C ASN A 3 -50.65 65.38 -17.74
N GLY A 4 -50.02 64.56 -16.89
CA GLY A 4 -48.58 64.43 -16.80
C GLY A 4 -48.00 63.78 -18.05
N ARG A 5 -47.39 64.59 -18.93
CA ARG A 5 -46.60 64.09 -20.06
C ARG A 5 -45.32 63.46 -19.52
N ARG A 6 -45.28 62.12 -19.44
CA ARG A 6 -44.06 61.38 -19.15
C ARG A 6 -43.07 61.58 -20.30
N PRO A 7 -41.84 62.07 -20.07
CA PRO A 7 -40.84 62.12 -21.11
C PRO A 7 -40.51 60.69 -21.54
N ARG A 8 -40.81 60.34 -22.80
CA ARG A 8 -40.37 59.08 -23.40
C ARG A 8 -38.87 59.17 -23.60
N ALA A 9 -38.10 58.53 -22.72
CA ALA A 9 -36.66 58.42 -22.85
C ALA A 9 -36.33 57.68 -24.15
N ARG A 10 -35.88 58.43 -25.16
CA ARG A 10 -35.29 57.86 -26.37
C ARG A 10 -33.86 57.47 -25.99
N PHE A 11 -33.67 56.25 -25.51
CA PHE A 11 -32.34 55.74 -25.20
C PHE A 11 -31.50 55.71 -26.48
N ALA A 12 -30.50 56.57 -26.56
CA ALA A 12 -29.55 56.59 -27.67
C ALA A 12 -28.75 55.26 -27.68
N PRO A 13 -28.34 54.75 -28.85
CA PRO A 13 -27.62 53.47 -28.96
C PRO A 13 -26.33 53.41 -28.10
N ARG A 14 -25.75 54.57 -27.78
CA ARG A 14 -24.57 54.70 -26.91
C ARG A 14 -24.84 54.33 -25.44
N PHE A 15 -26.07 54.53 -24.95
CA PHE A 15 -26.45 54.13 -23.59
C PHE A 15 -26.40 52.60 -23.43
N TRP A 16 -26.82 51.88 -24.47
CA TRP A 16 -26.78 50.42 -24.47
C TRP A 16 -25.36 49.86 -24.40
N ILE A 17 -24.39 50.51 -25.05
CA ILE A 17 -22.97 50.13 -24.97
C ILE A 17 -22.44 50.33 -23.54
N ILE A 18 -22.76 51.46 -22.91
CA ILE A 18 -22.33 51.78 -21.54
C ILE A 18 -22.91 50.77 -20.52
N VAL A 19 -24.08 50.18 -20.80
CA VAL A 19 -24.68 49.17 -19.92
C VAL A 19 -24.17 47.76 -20.23
N MET A 20 -24.04 47.40 -21.51
CA MET A 20 -23.67 46.04 -21.91
C MET A 20 -22.20 45.71 -21.65
N VAL A 21 -21.29 46.65 -21.88
CA VAL A 21 -19.84 46.43 -21.64
C VAL A 21 -19.54 46.03 -20.19
N PRO A 22 -19.99 46.77 -19.16
CA PRO A 22 -19.78 46.34 -17.78
C PRO A 22 -20.57 45.09 -17.42
N ALA A 23 -21.77 44.88 -17.97
CA ALA A 23 -22.54 43.67 -17.74
C ALA A 23 -21.81 42.41 -18.24
N ILE A 24 -21.23 42.47 -19.44
CA ILE A 24 -20.44 41.38 -20.02
C ILE A 24 -19.15 41.18 -19.21
N ALA A 25 -18.47 42.25 -18.81
CA ALA A 25 -17.24 42.16 -18.00
C ALA A 25 -17.50 41.54 -16.61
N LEU A 26 -18.61 41.87 -15.97
CA LEU A 26 -19.01 41.24 -14.70
C LEU A 26 -19.35 39.77 -14.89
N MET A 27 -19.99 39.42 -16.01
CA MET A 27 -20.33 38.03 -16.31
C MET A 27 -19.08 37.21 -16.62
N SER A 28 -18.14 37.73 -17.40
CA SER A 28 -16.87 37.06 -17.70
C SER A 28 -16.02 36.88 -16.43
N TRP A 29 -15.99 37.87 -15.54
CA TRP A 29 -15.33 37.73 -14.25
C TRP A 29 -15.99 36.63 -13.40
N ARG A 30 -17.32 36.63 -13.29
CA ARG A 30 -18.06 35.58 -12.56
C ARG A 30 -17.83 34.18 -13.13
N TYR A 31 -17.71 34.04 -14.44
CA TYR A 31 -17.39 32.76 -15.09
C TYR A 31 -15.93 32.35 -14.89
N SER A 32 -14.98 33.28 -15.03
CA SER A 32 -13.56 32.98 -14.82
C SER A 32 -13.25 32.46 -13.42
N VAL A 33 -13.93 32.99 -12.39
CA VAL A 33 -13.81 32.49 -11.00
C VAL A 33 -14.41 31.08 -10.83
N ARG A 34 -15.33 30.66 -11.71
CA ARG A 34 -15.90 29.30 -11.71
C ARG A 34 -15.00 28.32 -12.47
N GLU A 35 -14.41 28.74 -13.58
CA GLU A 35 -13.47 27.93 -14.37
C GLU A 35 -12.29 27.46 -13.51
N SER A 36 -11.73 28.35 -12.67
CA SER A 36 -10.64 28.01 -11.75
C SER A 36 -11.02 26.93 -10.73
N ARG A 37 -12.31 26.82 -10.37
CA ARG A 37 -12.79 25.77 -9.47
C ARG A 37 -12.93 24.41 -10.16
N ILE A 38 -13.14 24.39 -11.47
CA ILE A 38 -13.27 23.15 -12.24
C ILE A 38 -11.90 22.48 -12.37
N SER A 39 -10.85 23.24 -12.68
CA SER A 39 -9.48 22.71 -12.73
C SER A 39 -8.97 22.21 -11.37
N GLU A 40 -9.35 22.90 -10.29
CA GLU A 40 -9.04 22.43 -8.92
C GLU A 40 -9.77 21.11 -8.60
N GLN A 41 -11.02 20.96 -9.03
CA GLN A 41 -11.79 19.73 -8.82
C GLN A 41 -11.25 18.55 -9.62
N GLU A 42 -10.79 18.77 -10.84
CA GLU A 42 -10.15 17.72 -11.65
C GLU A 42 -8.86 17.21 -10.99
N GLN A 43 -8.05 18.11 -10.44
CA GLN A 43 -6.83 17.74 -9.71
C GLN A 43 -7.15 16.93 -8.45
N VAL A 44 -8.16 17.34 -7.68
CA VAL A 44 -8.60 16.60 -6.49
C VAL A 44 -9.13 15.21 -6.86
N LEU A 45 -9.84 15.07 -7.98
CA LEU A 45 -10.33 13.77 -8.45
C LEU A 45 -9.18 12.85 -8.88
N VAL A 46 -8.15 13.37 -9.53
CA VAL A 46 -6.96 12.60 -9.90
C VAL A 46 -6.21 12.14 -8.65
N GLU A 47 -6.02 13.01 -7.67
CA GLU A 47 -5.36 12.67 -6.40
C GLU A 47 -6.17 11.64 -5.60
N LEU A 48 -7.50 11.77 -5.53
CA LEU A 48 -8.36 10.77 -4.89
C LEU A 48 -8.32 9.42 -5.61
N ASN A 49 -8.21 9.44 -6.94
CA ASN A 49 -8.15 8.22 -7.72
C ASN A 49 -6.82 7.48 -7.53
N ASP A 50 -5.71 8.23 -7.49
CA ASP A 50 -4.37 7.68 -7.23
C ASP A 50 -4.29 7.05 -5.84
N THR A 51 -4.75 7.77 -4.81
CA THR A 51 -4.81 7.25 -3.43
C THR A 51 -5.73 6.04 -3.29
N TYR A 52 -6.84 5.98 -4.04
CA TYR A 52 -7.72 4.81 -4.08
C TYR A 52 -7.01 3.58 -4.67
N TYR A 53 -6.28 3.76 -5.77
CA TYR A 53 -5.52 2.67 -6.39
C TYR A 53 -4.43 2.14 -5.46
N ASP A 54 -3.69 3.02 -4.79
CA ASP A 54 -2.64 2.62 -3.85
C ASP A 54 -3.20 1.77 -2.70
N VAL A 55 -4.29 2.21 -2.07
CA VAL A 55 -4.93 1.46 -0.98
C VAL A 55 -5.49 0.12 -1.47
N CYS A 56 -6.07 0.07 -2.67
CA CYS A 56 -6.53 -1.18 -3.27
C CYS A 56 -5.38 -2.16 -3.51
N MET A 57 -4.25 -1.69 -4.02
CA MET A 57 -3.06 -2.52 -4.27
C MET A 57 -2.44 -3.04 -2.98
N GLU A 58 -2.35 -2.21 -1.95
CA GLU A 58 -1.90 -2.62 -0.62
C GLU A 58 -2.83 -3.68 -0.01
N GLY A 59 -4.15 -3.50 -0.13
CA GLY A 59 -5.13 -4.48 0.32
C GLY A 59 -5.02 -5.84 -0.38
N VAL A 60 -4.72 -5.85 -1.69
CA VAL A 60 -4.47 -7.09 -2.44
C VAL A 60 -3.18 -7.76 -1.98
N ALA A 61 -2.10 -7.00 -1.79
CA ALA A 61 -0.82 -7.53 -1.33
C ALA A 61 -0.94 -8.17 0.07
N ILE A 62 -1.65 -7.50 1.00
CA ILE A 62 -1.92 -8.04 2.34
C ILE A 62 -2.73 -9.33 2.25
N ARG A 63 -3.80 -9.35 1.44
CA ARG A 63 -4.62 -10.56 1.25
C ARG A 63 -3.83 -11.73 0.69
N GLN A 64 -2.95 -11.46 -0.28
CA GLN A 64 -2.09 -12.48 -0.86
C GLN A 64 -1.08 -13.04 0.15
N GLN A 65 -0.53 -12.19 1.03
CA GLN A 65 0.32 -12.64 2.13
C GLN A 65 -0.46 -13.48 3.15
N LEU A 66 -1.68 -13.08 3.50
CA LEU A 66 -2.54 -13.87 4.39
C LEU A 66 -2.90 -15.22 3.78
N GLU A 67 -3.17 -15.27 2.46
CA GLU A 67 -3.45 -16.52 1.77
C GLU A 67 -2.23 -17.46 1.83
N MET A 68 -1.03 -16.94 1.61
CA MET A 68 0.21 -17.72 1.74
C MET A 68 0.43 -18.23 3.17
N VAL A 69 0.26 -17.37 4.18
CA VAL A 69 0.45 -17.73 5.60
C VAL A 69 -0.62 -18.71 6.10
N GLY A 70 -1.85 -18.59 5.59
CA GLY A 70 -2.98 -19.45 5.96
C GLY A 70 -2.95 -20.84 5.32
N THR A 71 -2.01 -21.11 4.40
CA THR A 71 -1.88 -22.44 3.81
C THR A 71 -1.26 -23.45 4.76
N GLU A 72 -1.77 -24.69 4.75
CA GLU A 72 -1.24 -25.80 5.56
C GLU A 72 0.26 -26.06 5.30
N ALA A 73 0.70 -25.89 4.05
CA ALA A 73 2.10 -26.02 3.67
C ALA A 73 3.02 -24.96 4.32
N PHE A 74 2.53 -23.74 4.53
CA PHE A 74 3.29 -22.70 5.23
C PHE A 74 3.38 -23.00 6.73
N ILE A 75 2.28 -23.42 7.34
CA ILE A 75 2.22 -23.82 8.75
C ILE A 75 3.19 -24.98 8.99
N GLU A 76 3.14 -26.00 8.14
CA GLU A 76 4.03 -27.15 8.21
C GLU A 76 5.50 -26.75 8.04
N ARG A 77 5.84 -25.93 7.04
CA ARG A 77 7.21 -25.46 6.82
C ARG A 77 7.72 -24.67 8.02
N THR A 78 6.89 -23.78 8.58
CA THR A 78 7.24 -22.96 9.75
C THR A 78 7.41 -23.82 10.99
N ALA A 79 6.48 -24.75 11.24
CA ALA A 79 6.53 -25.73 12.31
C ALA A 79 7.81 -26.60 12.24
N ARG A 80 8.17 -27.11 11.05
CA ARG A 80 9.39 -27.90 10.84
C ARG A 80 10.67 -27.06 10.98
N ARG A 81 10.68 -25.81 10.50
CA ARG A 81 11.88 -24.96 10.47
C ARG A 81 12.17 -24.29 11.80
N GLU A 82 11.18 -23.67 12.43
CA GLU A 82 11.36 -22.83 13.62
C GLU A 82 11.17 -23.61 14.91
N TYR A 83 10.13 -24.46 14.96
CA TYR A 83 9.79 -25.24 16.14
C TYR A 83 10.30 -26.67 16.10
N SER A 84 10.90 -27.07 14.97
CA SER A 84 11.41 -28.43 14.76
C SER A 84 10.37 -29.54 14.94
N TYR A 85 9.10 -29.24 14.71
CA TYR A 85 8.04 -30.24 14.71
C TYR A 85 8.17 -31.16 13.51
N MET A 86 7.66 -32.39 13.65
CA MET A 86 7.67 -33.42 12.62
C MET A 86 6.37 -34.22 12.67
N MET A 87 5.97 -34.83 11.56
CA MET A 87 4.77 -35.68 11.55
C MET A 87 5.02 -36.97 12.35
N PRO A 88 3.98 -37.56 12.97
CA PRO A 88 4.11 -38.84 13.65
C PRO A 88 4.69 -39.92 12.72
N GLY A 89 5.78 -40.56 13.16
CA GLY A 89 6.47 -41.60 12.37
C GLY A 89 7.64 -41.12 11.52
N GLU A 90 7.93 -39.81 11.47
CA GLU A 90 9.13 -39.28 10.82
C GLU A 90 10.36 -39.38 11.75
N ALA A 91 11.55 -39.59 11.17
CA ALA A 91 12.82 -39.54 11.87
C ALA A 91 13.55 -38.22 11.58
N ARG A 92 14.11 -37.59 12.61
CA ARG A 92 14.84 -36.32 12.49
C ARG A 92 16.35 -36.56 12.56
N PHE A 93 17.07 -36.12 11.53
CA PHE A 93 18.54 -36.08 11.51
C PHE A 93 19.00 -34.63 11.68
N VAL A 94 19.83 -34.37 12.69
CA VAL A 94 20.42 -33.05 12.93
C VAL A 94 21.93 -33.16 12.72
N VAL A 95 22.45 -32.45 11.74
CA VAL A 95 23.89 -32.40 11.46
C VAL A 95 24.48 -31.25 12.29
N SER A 96 25.13 -31.56 13.41
CA SER A 96 25.72 -30.56 14.31
C SER A 96 27.17 -30.21 13.99
N ASN A 97 27.89 -31.05 13.23
CA ASN A 97 29.30 -30.88 12.94
C ASN A 97 29.56 -31.10 11.44
N LEU A 98 29.49 -30.03 10.66
CA LEU A 98 30.08 -29.98 9.32
C LEU A 98 31.47 -29.35 9.46
N PRO A 99 32.57 -30.00 9.04
CA PRO A 99 33.83 -29.30 8.86
C PRO A 99 33.60 -28.12 7.89
N GLN A 100 34.13 -26.95 8.24
CA GLN A 100 33.86 -25.66 7.60
C GLN A 100 34.49 -25.51 6.19
N GLU A 101 34.45 -26.54 5.36
CA GLU A 101 34.94 -26.56 3.96
C GLU A 101 34.05 -27.39 3.02
N ALA A 102 32.72 -27.33 3.19
CA ALA A 102 31.78 -27.92 2.23
C ALA A 102 30.80 -26.89 1.65
N THR A 103 31.28 -25.68 1.37
CA THR A 103 30.70 -24.82 0.34
C THR A 103 31.36 -25.13 -1.01
N ALA A 104 31.11 -26.33 -1.53
CA ALA A 104 31.32 -26.63 -2.95
C ALA A 104 30.31 -27.72 -3.35
N SER A 105 29.64 -27.47 -4.47
CA SER A 105 28.60 -28.25 -5.13
C SER A 105 28.75 -29.78 -5.04
N PRO A 106 27.63 -30.54 -5.07
CA PRO A 106 27.68 -31.98 -4.91
C PRO A 106 28.41 -32.62 -6.09
N GLN A 107 29.59 -33.18 -5.85
CA GLN A 107 30.15 -34.22 -6.70
C GLN A 107 29.87 -35.57 -6.03
N LEU A 108 29.14 -36.40 -6.76
CA LEU A 108 28.76 -37.77 -6.44
C LEU A 108 30.03 -38.65 -6.50
N GLU A 109 30.58 -39.12 -5.39
CA GLU A 109 31.52 -40.26 -5.42
C GLU A 109 31.64 -40.98 -4.06
N THR A 110 30.88 -42.08 -3.95
CA THR A 110 31.17 -43.41 -3.38
C THR A 110 32.25 -43.61 -2.28
N VAL A 111 31.83 -44.37 -1.25
CA VAL A 111 32.58 -45.30 -0.35
C VAL A 111 32.78 -44.85 1.12
N ALA A 112 32.11 -45.58 2.02
CA ALA A 112 32.24 -45.62 3.50
C ALA A 112 33.44 -46.52 3.95
N PRO A 113 33.75 -46.75 5.25
CA PRO A 113 33.07 -46.36 6.51
C PRO A 113 34.03 -45.93 7.66
N GLU A 114 33.47 -45.80 8.88
CA GLU A 114 34.13 -45.67 10.21
C GLU A 114 34.71 -44.28 10.55
N GLU A 115 34.62 -43.70 11.76
CA GLU A 115 34.20 -44.15 13.09
C GLU A 115 34.04 -42.89 13.99
N THR A 116 33.24 -43.02 15.05
CA THR A 116 33.35 -42.33 16.35
C THR A 116 33.11 -40.81 16.54
N ALA A 117 32.11 -40.56 17.40
CA ALA A 117 32.17 -39.70 18.60
C ALA A 117 32.08 -38.16 18.48
N SER A 118 30.84 -37.65 18.62
CA SER A 118 30.38 -36.68 19.65
C SER A 118 31.38 -35.75 20.36
N VAL A 119 31.17 -34.42 20.29
CA VAL A 119 31.28 -33.44 21.43
C VAL A 119 30.33 -32.24 21.20
N SER A 120 29.94 -31.60 22.30
CA SER A 120 28.76 -30.78 22.63
C SER A 120 29.03 -29.26 22.76
N ALA A 121 27.94 -28.50 23.01
CA ALA A 121 27.78 -27.10 23.46
C ALA A 121 27.80 -26.01 22.35
N GLN A 122 26.82 -25.09 22.26
CA GLN A 122 26.42 -24.16 23.31
C GLN A 122 24.96 -23.68 23.12
N SER A 123 24.17 -23.72 24.19
CA SER A 123 22.84 -23.11 24.29
C SER A 123 22.97 -21.66 24.76
N THR A 124 22.37 -20.72 24.03
CA THR A 124 22.05 -19.38 24.53
C THR A 124 20.56 -19.15 24.32
N PRO A 125 19.74 -18.95 25.37
CA PRO A 125 18.32 -18.70 25.23
C PRO A 125 18.08 -17.27 24.75
N ASN A 126 17.40 -17.12 23.62
CA ASN A 126 16.90 -15.84 23.10
C ASN A 126 15.61 -15.47 23.87
N PRO A 127 15.47 -14.26 24.45
CA PRO A 127 14.28 -13.92 25.23
C PRO A 127 13.03 -13.76 24.35
N ASP A 128 11.92 -14.34 24.81
CA ASP A 128 10.59 -14.24 24.19
C ASP A 128 10.09 -12.78 24.11
N PRO A 129 9.52 -12.33 22.97
CA PRO A 129 8.99 -10.97 22.81
C PRO A 129 7.57 -10.76 23.35
N LEU A 130 7.05 -11.63 24.22
CA LEU A 130 5.68 -11.53 24.75
C LEU A 130 5.65 -11.59 26.29
N TYR A 131 6.15 -10.53 26.92
CA TYR A 131 5.78 -10.20 28.30
C TYR A 131 5.10 -8.83 28.34
N VAL A 132 3.79 -8.84 28.57
CA VAL A 132 2.99 -7.65 28.89
C VAL A 132 2.80 -7.65 30.40
N PRO A 133 3.40 -6.72 31.16
CA PRO A 133 3.07 -6.57 32.57
C PRO A 133 1.68 -5.94 32.69
N GLU A 134 0.76 -6.65 33.35
CA GLU A 134 -0.48 -6.06 33.84
C GLU A 134 -0.15 -5.03 34.92
N GLY A 135 -0.67 -3.81 34.75
CA GLY A 135 -0.65 -2.72 35.71
C GLY A 135 -2.00 -2.01 35.71
#